data_AF-A0A9X8CH11-F1
#
_entry.id   AF-A0A9X8CH11-F1
#
_cell.length_a   1.000
_cell.length_b   1.000
_cell.length_c   1.000
_cell.angle_alpha   90.00
_cell.angle_beta   90.00
_cell.angle_gamma   90.00
#
_symmetry.space_group_name_H-M   'P 1'
#
loop_
_entity.id
_entity.type
_entity.pdbx_description
1 polymer ?
#
loop_
_entity_poly.entity_id
_entity_poly.type
_entity_poly.pdbx_seq_one_letter_code
_entity_poly.pdbx_strand_id
1 'polypeptide(L)'
;MTKHDQILAHIESLPVGDKISVRGIAKMLSVSEGTAYRAIKEAENVGLVSTIQRVGTIRIETKTKENIKNLTFKEIVKIIDGDVLAGKKGLKKPLDKFIIGAMTEKSMLRYITPGALMIVGDREGVQRLALNNGAAVLLTGGFEISQDIIDLADEVKMPILRTSHDTFTVGMLINRAISDQMIKKDIVLVEDIQTPENETFYMTTKDTVEDYVKLVEKTGYTRFPVVNKSNRLVGMVTAKDVSDKSLTQSIEKVMTKDPRYAKSHMSVASIGHQMIWDGLEIIPVVEDDLTLVGIISRQDVMRTVQLAQKQPQAAHKLTDHITNQIVEKEMPEKGDAIFTFVVTPQMINNLGTLSFGVLNQIISSVVRSTMLSRYNFHSVIEQSSLYYFKLIQMDSEIEIRTQVIEVGRRSGKVEVSVYKDNIVSAKAIAVCQLMDPV
;
A
#
# COMPACT_ATOMS: atom_id res chain seq x y z
N MET A 1 -14.53 21.68 -3.67
CA MET A 1 -14.84 20.45 -4.42
C MET A 1 -14.75 20.75 -5.90
N THR A 2 -13.99 19.96 -6.64
CA THR A 2 -13.96 20.06 -8.10
C THR A 2 -15.25 19.50 -8.70
N LYS A 3 -15.55 19.85 -9.96
CA LYS A 3 -16.68 19.25 -10.71
C LYS A 3 -16.54 17.73 -10.85
N HIS A 4 -15.31 17.22 -10.79
CA HIS A 4 -15.00 15.80 -10.82
C HIS A 4 -15.37 15.10 -9.51
N ASP A 5 -14.98 15.67 -8.36
CA ASP A 5 -15.32 15.15 -7.02
C ASP A 5 -16.85 15.10 -6.80
N GLN A 6 -17.58 16.07 -7.36
CA GLN A 6 -19.04 16.11 -7.29
C GLN A 6 -19.70 14.94 -8.04
N ILE A 7 -19.09 14.49 -9.14
CA ILE A 7 -19.60 13.35 -9.91
C ILE A 7 -19.34 12.05 -9.16
N LEU A 8 -18.16 11.88 -8.56
CA LEU A 8 -17.84 10.70 -7.75
C LEU A 8 -18.76 10.59 -6.53
N ALA A 9 -18.93 11.67 -5.78
CA ALA A 9 -19.85 11.72 -4.63
C ALA A 9 -21.31 11.41 -5.04
N HIS A 10 -21.73 11.85 -6.23
CA HIS A 10 -23.05 11.51 -6.76
C HIS A 10 -23.16 10.02 -7.11
N ILE A 11 -22.16 9.43 -7.78
CA ILE A 11 -22.13 8.00 -8.11
C ILE A 11 -22.17 7.15 -6.83
N GLU A 12 -21.45 7.56 -5.79
CA GLU A 12 -21.47 6.86 -4.48
C GLU A 12 -22.85 6.87 -3.82
N SER A 13 -23.61 7.94 -4.00
CA SER A 13 -24.97 8.08 -3.46
C SER A 13 -26.03 7.23 -4.18
N LEU A 14 -25.72 6.67 -5.35
CA LEU A 14 -26.66 5.85 -6.11
C LEU A 14 -26.80 4.44 -5.50
N PRO A 15 -28.04 3.90 -5.44
CA PRO A 15 -28.27 2.49 -5.13
C PRO A 15 -27.49 1.53 -6.03
N VAL A 16 -27.05 0.41 -5.45
CA VAL A 16 -26.42 -0.68 -6.21
C VAL A 16 -27.40 -1.21 -7.25
N GLY A 17 -26.92 -1.38 -8.49
CA GLY A 17 -27.71 -1.80 -9.65
C GLY A 17 -28.14 -0.66 -10.57
N ASP A 18 -28.03 0.60 -10.15
CA ASP A 18 -28.45 1.74 -10.95
C ASP A 18 -27.60 1.90 -12.22
N LYS A 19 -28.27 2.18 -13.34
CA LYS A 19 -27.60 2.45 -14.63
C LYS A 19 -27.02 3.84 -14.66
N ILE A 20 -25.75 3.92 -15.03
CA ILE A 20 -25.01 5.17 -15.12
C ILE A 20 -24.69 5.45 -16.59
N SER A 21 -25.01 6.65 -17.05
CA SER A 21 -24.70 7.09 -18.42
C SER A 21 -23.97 8.42 -18.40
N VAL A 22 -22.99 8.55 -19.30
CA VAL A 22 -22.19 9.78 -19.49
C VAL A 22 -23.09 10.99 -19.71
N ARG A 23 -24.10 10.85 -20.58
CA ARG A 23 -25.07 11.92 -20.88
C ARG A 23 -25.97 12.28 -19.70
N GLY A 24 -26.41 11.28 -18.94
CA GLY A 24 -27.27 11.48 -17.77
C GLY A 24 -26.56 12.27 -16.67
N ILE A 25 -25.32 11.87 -16.35
CA ILE A 25 -24.49 12.56 -15.36
C ILE A 25 -24.12 13.97 -15.82
N ALA A 26 -23.73 14.14 -17.09
CA ALA A 26 -23.40 15.44 -17.66
C ALA A 26 -24.56 16.44 -17.55
N LYS A 27 -25.79 15.97 -17.82
CA LYS A 27 -27.01 16.79 -17.73
C LYS A 27 -27.39 17.13 -16.29
N MET A 28 -27.36 16.17 -15.37
CA MET A 28 -27.76 16.40 -13.96
C MET A 28 -26.81 17.36 -13.24
N LEU A 29 -25.51 17.21 -13.45
CA LEU A 29 -24.50 17.99 -12.74
C LEU A 29 -24.01 19.22 -13.51
N SER A 30 -24.60 19.50 -14.69
CA SER A 30 -24.22 20.64 -15.54
C SER A 30 -22.73 20.68 -15.86
N VAL A 31 -22.19 19.53 -16.28
CA VAL A 31 -20.77 19.33 -16.65
C VAL A 31 -20.66 18.85 -18.10
N SER A 32 -19.46 18.94 -18.69
CA SER A 32 -19.23 18.42 -20.05
C SER A 32 -19.25 16.89 -20.06
N GLU A 33 -19.64 16.29 -21.19
CA GLU A 33 -19.60 14.83 -21.38
C GLU A 33 -18.18 14.27 -21.20
N GLY A 34 -17.14 15.04 -21.56
CA GLY A 34 -15.74 14.65 -21.34
C GLY A 34 -15.37 14.56 -19.86
N THR A 35 -15.81 15.49 -19.02
CA THR A 35 -15.61 15.44 -17.57
C THR A 35 -16.40 14.28 -16.95
N ALA A 36 -17.64 14.07 -17.38
CA ALA A 36 -18.46 12.94 -16.94
C ALA A 36 -17.85 11.59 -17.33
N TYR A 37 -17.33 11.46 -18.55
CA TYR A 37 -16.66 10.24 -19.02
C TYR A 37 -15.41 9.92 -18.19
N ARG A 38 -14.56 10.92 -17.92
CA ARG A 38 -13.36 10.76 -17.09
C ARG A 38 -13.71 10.33 -15.67
N ALA A 39 -14.72 10.96 -15.07
CA ALA A 39 -15.19 10.61 -13.73
C ALA A 39 -15.81 9.20 -13.66
N ILE A 40 -16.58 8.79 -14.68
CA ILE A 40 -17.14 7.42 -14.75
C ILE A 40 -16.01 6.39 -14.94
N LYS A 41 -15.01 6.68 -15.77
CA LYS A 41 -13.84 5.81 -15.93
C LYS A 41 -13.02 5.68 -14.65
N GLU A 42 -12.91 6.76 -13.89
CA GLU A 42 -12.29 6.73 -12.57
C GLU A 42 -13.13 5.93 -11.56
N ALA A 43 -14.44 6.15 -11.52
CA ALA A 43 -15.38 5.38 -10.73
C ALA A 43 -15.31 3.87 -11.05
N GLU A 44 -15.07 3.52 -12.32
CA GLU A 44 -14.84 2.14 -12.75
C GLU A 44 -13.50 1.60 -12.24
N ASN A 45 -12.43 2.40 -12.31
CA ASN A 45 -11.12 2.03 -11.76
C ASN A 45 -11.12 1.83 -10.24
N VAL A 46 -11.92 2.61 -9.50
CA VAL A 46 -12.06 2.46 -8.04
C VAL A 46 -13.16 1.46 -7.64
N GLY A 47 -13.78 0.78 -8.60
CA GLY A 47 -14.75 -0.29 -8.35
C GLY A 47 -16.12 0.17 -7.84
N LEU A 48 -16.48 1.44 -8.05
CA LEU A 48 -17.82 1.94 -7.77
C LEU A 48 -18.82 1.48 -8.84
N VAL A 49 -18.37 1.35 -10.08
CA VAL A 49 -19.21 1.00 -11.23
C VAL A 49 -18.53 -0.06 -12.11
N SER A 50 -19.30 -0.81 -12.88
CA SER A 50 -18.78 -1.77 -13.86
C SER A 50 -19.51 -1.63 -15.19
N THR A 51 -18.75 -1.61 -16.30
CA THR A 51 -19.32 -1.59 -17.65
C THR A 51 -19.52 -3.00 -18.18
N ILE A 52 -20.78 -3.38 -18.37
CA ILE A 52 -21.15 -4.70 -18.90
C ILE A 52 -21.54 -4.54 -20.38
N GLN A 53 -20.94 -5.37 -21.24
CA GLN A 53 -21.30 -5.38 -22.67
C GLN A 53 -22.81 -5.59 -22.86
N ARG A 54 -23.42 -4.76 -23.71
CA ARG A 54 -24.87 -4.75 -24.04
C ARG A 54 -25.82 -4.26 -22.93
N VAL A 55 -25.34 -4.01 -21.72
CA VAL A 55 -26.17 -3.53 -20.59
C VAL A 55 -25.86 -2.07 -20.24
N GLY A 56 -24.60 -1.66 -20.38
CA GLY A 56 -24.09 -0.34 -20.01
C GLY A 56 -23.32 -0.35 -18.68
N THR A 57 -22.96 0.82 -18.19
CA THR A 57 -22.28 0.99 -16.89
C THR A 57 -23.31 0.94 -15.76
N ILE A 58 -23.06 0.13 -14.74
CA ILE A 58 -23.96 -0.02 -13.59
C ILE A 58 -23.21 0.23 -12.27
N ARG A 59 -23.90 0.76 -11.26
CA ARG A 59 -23.40 0.81 -9.89
C ARG A 59 -23.27 -0.62 -9.37
N ILE A 60 -22.07 -1.02 -8.98
CA ILE A 60 -21.83 -2.32 -8.34
C ILE A 60 -21.66 -2.13 -6.85
N GLU A 61 -21.98 -3.14 -6.04
CA GLU A 61 -21.61 -3.09 -4.63
C GLU A 61 -20.08 -3.00 -4.57
N THR A 62 -19.58 -2.01 -3.83
CA THR A 62 -18.16 -1.93 -3.56
C THR A 62 -17.83 -3.17 -2.75
N LYS A 63 -17.34 -4.23 -3.40
CA LYS A 63 -16.77 -5.37 -2.68
C LYS A 63 -15.52 -4.83 -1.99
N THR A 64 -15.66 -4.28 -0.80
CA THR A 64 -14.60 -4.36 0.20
C THR A 64 -14.33 -5.85 0.33
N LYS A 65 -13.30 -6.34 -0.39
CA LYS A 65 -12.81 -7.71 -0.24
C LYS A 65 -12.85 -8.03 1.25
N GLU A 66 -13.62 -9.04 1.64
CA GLU A 66 -13.90 -9.42 3.04
C GLU A 66 -12.69 -10.00 3.79
N ASN A 67 -11.46 -9.58 3.46
CA ASN A 67 -10.23 -9.95 4.16
C ASN A 67 -9.56 -8.76 4.86
N ILE A 68 -10.35 -7.75 5.27
CA ILE A 68 -9.83 -6.62 6.03
C ILE A 68 -9.84 -7.00 7.52
N LYS A 69 -8.71 -7.44 8.07
CA LYS A 69 -8.55 -7.62 9.52
C LYS A 69 -8.64 -6.24 10.20
N ASN A 70 -9.83 -5.86 10.65
CA ASN A 70 -10.04 -4.71 11.53
C ASN A 70 -9.56 -5.05 12.94
N LEU A 71 -8.99 -4.07 13.63
CA LEU A 71 -8.59 -4.21 15.04
C LEU A 71 -9.80 -4.65 15.86
N THR A 72 -9.66 -5.71 16.64
CA THR A 72 -10.71 -6.17 17.55
C THR A 72 -10.57 -5.55 18.92
N PHE A 73 -11.65 -5.48 19.70
CA PHE A 73 -11.55 -5.00 21.09
C PHE A 73 -10.58 -5.85 21.92
N LYS A 74 -10.44 -7.15 21.63
CA LYS A 74 -9.44 -8.03 22.24
C LYS A 74 -8.00 -7.57 21.99
N GLU A 75 -7.71 -7.06 20.79
CA GLU A 75 -6.38 -6.54 20.45
C GLU A 75 -6.15 -5.18 21.11
N ILE A 76 -7.19 -4.34 21.20
CA ILE A 76 -7.12 -3.06 21.93
C ILE A 76 -6.71 -3.28 23.39
N VAL A 77 -7.31 -4.27 24.07
CA VAL A 77 -6.92 -4.65 25.45
C VAL A 77 -5.41 -4.88 25.57
N LYS A 78 -4.80 -5.57 24.61
CA LYS A 78 -3.34 -5.81 24.61
C LYS A 78 -2.54 -4.54 24.33
N ILE A 79 -3.03 -3.65 23.47
CA ILE A 79 -2.35 -2.40 23.09
C ILE A 79 -2.29 -1.43 24.27
N ILE A 80 -3.35 -1.36 25.06
CA ILE A 80 -3.48 -0.43 26.19
C ILE A 80 -3.04 -1.04 27.53
N ASP A 81 -2.49 -2.25 27.51
CA ASP A 81 -2.17 -3.07 28.70
C ASP A 81 -3.32 -3.05 29.73
N GLY A 82 -4.53 -3.35 29.24
CA GLY A 82 -5.77 -3.13 29.98
C GLY A 82 -6.45 -4.38 30.49
N ASP A 83 -7.46 -4.17 31.32
CA ASP A 83 -8.37 -5.20 31.82
C ASP A 83 -9.71 -5.16 31.09
N VAL A 84 -10.40 -6.31 31.08
CA VAL A 84 -11.79 -6.41 30.64
C VAL A 84 -12.68 -6.55 31.86
N LEU A 85 -13.52 -5.54 32.12
CA LEU A 85 -14.42 -5.51 33.27
C LEU A 85 -15.73 -6.25 32.99
N ALA A 86 -16.31 -6.05 31.80
CA ALA A 86 -17.61 -6.58 31.42
C ALA A 86 -17.70 -6.82 29.91
N GLY A 87 -18.78 -7.46 29.44
CA GLY A 87 -19.12 -7.56 28.03
C GLY A 87 -18.19 -8.46 27.22
N LYS A 88 -17.59 -9.48 27.84
CA LYS A 88 -16.56 -10.36 27.24
C LYS A 88 -16.98 -10.97 25.89
N LYS A 89 -18.27 -11.20 25.68
CA LYS A 89 -18.85 -11.72 24.42
C LYS A 89 -18.61 -10.77 23.23
N GLY A 90 -18.40 -9.47 23.47
CA GLY A 90 -18.13 -8.47 22.45
C GLY A 90 -16.65 -8.35 22.04
N LEU A 91 -15.71 -9.03 22.71
CA LEU A 91 -14.27 -8.84 22.48
C LEU A 91 -13.78 -9.16 21.07
N LYS A 92 -14.46 -10.07 20.36
CA LYS A 92 -14.12 -10.44 18.98
C LYS A 92 -14.71 -9.50 17.93
N LYS A 93 -15.57 -8.55 18.34
CA LYS A 93 -16.13 -7.55 17.42
C LYS A 93 -15.03 -6.60 16.94
N PRO A 94 -15.09 -6.12 15.69
CA PRO A 94 -14.16 -5.13 15.18
C PRO A 94 -14.40 -3.76 15.83
N LEU A 95 -13.34 -2.97 15.88
CA LEU A 95 -13.33 -1.55 16.19
C LEU A 95 -13.40 -0.76 14.88
N ASP A 96 -14.43 0.08 14.74
CA ASP A 96 -14.58 0.92 13.56
C ASP A 96 -13.89 2.28 13.74
N LYS A 97 -14.02 2.88 14.92
CA LYS A 97 -13.40 4.15 15.30
C LYS A 97 -13.37 4.33 16.82
N PHE A 98 -12.54 5.23 17.32
CA PHE A 98 -12.57 5.64 18.72
C PHE A 98 -13.01 7.10 18.86
N ILE A 99 -13.58 7.43 20.02
CA ILE A 99 -14.14 8.74 20.36
C ILE A 99 -13.65 9.10 21.75
N ILE A 100 -13.21 10.34 21.95
CA ILE A 100 -12.82 10.84 23.27
C ILE A 100 -13.97 11.62 23.91
N GLY A 101 -14.36 11.21 25.10
CA GLY A 101 -15.50 11.69 25.86
C GLY A 101 -15.33 13.08 26.51
N ALA A 102 -14.85 14.08 25.77
CA ALA A 102 -14.55 15.41 26.28
C ALA A 102 -15.75 16.39 26.27
N MET A 103 -16.85 16.05 25.59
CA MET A 103 -18.01 16.95 25.39
C MET A 103 -19.18 16.61 26.34
N THR A 104 -20.23 17.43 26.32
CA THR A 104 -21.50 17.11 27.00
C THR A 104 -22.20 15.93 26.32
N GLU A 105 -23.03 15.18 27.07
CA GLU A 105 -23.69 13.96 26.56
C GLU A 105 -24.52 14.21 25.31
N LYS A 106 -25.32 15.28 25.31
CA LYS A 106 -26.16 15.68 24.17
C LYS A 106 -25.34 15.89 22.90
N SER A 107 -24.15 16.46 23.01
CA SER A 107 -23.26 16.73 21.87
C SER A 107 -22.50 15.49 21.41
N MET A 108 -22.36 14.46 22.24
CA MET A 108 -21.66 13.22 21.90
C MET A 108 -22.51 12.24 21.10
N LEU A 109 -23.84 12.26 21.27
CA LEU A 109 -24.74 11.30 20.63
C LEU A 109 -24.53 11.20 19.10
N ARG A 110 -24.26 12.32 18.43
CA ARG A 110 -24.01 12.37 16.96
C ARG A 110 -22.72 11.69 16.50
N TYR A 111 -21.77 11.42 17.40
CA TYR A 111 -20.49 10.78 17.07
C TYR A 111 -20.51 9.29 17.41
N ILE A 112 -21.34 8.87 18.35
CA ILE A 112 -21.44 7.47 18.78
C ILE A 112 -22.11 6.66 17.68
N THR A 113 -21.43 5.63 17.21
CA THR A 113 -21.94 4.65 16.25
C THR A 113 -21.70 3.25 16.77
N PRO A 114 -22.51 2.26 16.36
CA PRO A 114 -22.23 0.86 16.66
C PRO A 114 -20.80 0.50 16.26
N GLY A 115 -20.12 -0.32 17.07
CA GLY A 115 -18.73 -0.72 16.81
C GLY A 115 -17.66 0.32 17.19
N ALA A 116 -18.05 1.50 17.69
CA ALA A 116 -17.10 2.50 18.19
C ALA A 116 -16.55 2.15 19.59
N LEU A 117 -15.43 2.77 19.97
CA LEU A 117 -14.88 2.77 21.32
C LEU A 117 -14.96 4.17 21.94
N MET A 118 -15.70 4.31 23.05
CA MET A 118 -15.78 5.54 23.82
C MET A 118 -14.71 5.55 24.91
N ILE A 119 -13.74 6.47 24.82
CA ILE A 119 -12.72 6.71 25.85
C ILE A 119 -13.27 7.75 26.82
N VAL A 120 -13.49 7.36 28.07
CA VAL A 120 -14.14 8.21 29.08
C VAL A 120 -13.53 7.96 30.47
N GLY A 121 -13.66 8.93 31.37
CA GLY A 121 -13.39 8.75 32.79
C GLY A 121 -14.63 8.23 33.54
N ASP A 122 -14.89 8.82 34.71
CA ASP A 122 -15.93 8.46 35.69
C ASP A 122 -17.37 8.93 35.33
N ARG A 123 -17.59 9.43 34.12
CA ARG A 123 -18.92 9.94 33.70
C ARG A 123 -19.88 8.82 33.32
N GLU A 124 -20.61 8.30 34.30
CA GLU A 124 -21.55 7.18 34.11
C GLU A 124 -22.60 7.40 33.03
N GLY A 125 -23.17 8.62 32.93
CA GLY A 125 -24.16 8.94 31.92
C GLY A 125 -23.63 8.77 30.49
N VAL A 126 -22.35 9.11 30.28
CA VAL A 126 -21.64 8.88 29.00
C VAL A 126 -21.38 7.40 28.77
N GLN A 127 -20.94 6.67 29.80
CA GLN A 127 -20.67 5.23 29.71
C GLN A 127 -21.94 4.48 29.30
N ARG A 128 -23.06 4.79 29.96
CA ARG A 128 -24.40 4.25 29.63
C ARG A 128 -24.83 4.61 28.22
N LEU A 129 -24.65 5.88 27.82
CA LEU A 129 -24.99 6.35 26.49
C LEU A 129 -24.22 5.60 25.40
N ALA A 130 -22.93 5.33 25.61
CA ALA A 130 -22.11 4.58 24.68
C ALA A 130 -22.60 3.14 24.50
N LEU A 131 -22.81 2.43 25.61
CA LEU A 131 -23.28 1.03 25.59
C LEU A 131 -24.65 0.88 24.91
N ASN A 132 -25.60 1.76 25.23
CA ASN A 132 -26.94 1.75 24.63
C ASN A 132 -26.93 1.99 23.11
N ASN A 133 -25.91 2.68 22.59
CA ASN A 133 -25.73 2.93 21.16
C ASN A 133 -24.75 1.95 20.50
N GLY A 134 -24.44 0.83 21.16
CA GLY A 134 -23.62 -0.25 20.60
C GLY A 134 -22.13 0.09 20.51
N ALA A 135 -21.65 1.04 21.30
CA ALA A 135 -20.23 1.35 21.44
C ALA A 135 -19.64 0.69 22.70
N ALA A 136 -18.40 0.23 22.59
CA ALA A 136 -17.62 -0.22 23.73
C ALA A 136 -17.17 0.97 24.58
N VAL A 137 -16.85 0.72 25.84
CA VAL A 137 -16.36 1.74 26.78
C VAL A 137 -14.94 1.42 27.18
N LEU A 138 -14.07 2.43 27.19
CA LEU A 138 -12.73 2.35 27.76
C LEU A 138 -12.60 3.41 28.86
N LEU A 139 -12.44 2.92 30.09
CA LEU A 139 -12.13 3.71 31.28
C LEU A 139 -10.64 3.99 31.36
N THR A 140 -10.31 5.27 31.46
CA THR A 140 -8.93 5.78 31.60
C THR A 140 -8.69 6.33 32.99
N GLY A 141 -7.44 6.44 33.41
CA GLY A 141 -7.09 6.99 34.73
C GLY A 141 -7.43 6.09 35.93
N GLY A 142 -7.75 4.82 35.69
CA GLY A 142 -7.95 3.82 36.76
C GLY A 142 -9.23 3.98 37.58
N PHE A 143 -10.24 4.70 37.10
CA PHE A 143 -11.52 4.84 37.80
C PHE A 143 -12.25 3.50 37.97
N GLU A 144 -13.04 3.42 39.04
CA GLU A 144 -14.01 2.35 39.24
C GLU A 144 -15.26 2.57 38.38
N ILE A 145 -16.04 1.50 38.22
CA ILE A 145 -17.28 1.52 37.46
C ILE A 145 -18.40 0.92 38.30
N SER A 146 -19.60 1.50 38.21
CA SER A 146 -20.76 0.97 38.92
C SER A 146 -21.25 -0.35 38.34
N GLN A 147 -21.84 -1.17 39.22
CA GLN A 147 -22.40 -2.47 38.87
C GLN A 147 -23.50 -2.37 37.81
N ASP A 148 -24.34 -1.33 37.88
CA ASP A 148 -25.40 -1.09 36.89
C ASP A 148 -24.87 -0.94 35.46
N ILE A 149 -23.66 -0.41 35.28
CA ILE A 149 -23.02 -0.25 33.97
C ILE A 149 -22.37 -1.55 33.52
N ILE A 150 -21.78 -2.32 34.45
CA ILE A 150 -21.26 -3.68 34.20
C ILE A 150 -22.38 -4.58 33.67
N ASP A 151 -23.51 -4.62 34.37
CA ASP A 151 -24.66 -5.46 34.02
C ASP A 151 -25.22 -5.09 32.64
N LEU A 152 -25.34 -3.78 32.37
CA LEU A 152 -25.76 -3.27 31.06
C LEU A 152 -24.82 -3.73 29.95
N ALA A 153 -23.50 -3.65 30.15
CA ALA A 153 -22.53 -4.07 29.15
C ALA A 153 -22.59 -5.56 28.81
N ASP A 154 -22.84 -6.41 29.81
CA ASP A 154 -23.06 -7.83 29.59
C ASP A 154 -24.37 -8.12 28.86
N GLU A 155 -25.44 -7.37 29.17
CA GLU A 155 -26.72 -7.43 28.47
C GLU A 155 -26.57 -7.08 26.98
N VAL A 156 -25.98 -5.93 26.66
CA VAL A 156 -25.79 -5.46 25.28
C VAL A 156 -24.61 -6.14 24.57
N LYS A 157 -23.84 -6.98 25.28
CA LYS A 157 -22.66 -7.70 24.79
C LYS A 157 -21.61 -6.75 24.18
N MET A 158 -21.37 -5.63 24.85
CA MET A 158 -20.34 -4.65 24.47
C MET A 158 -19.29 -4.54 25.58
N PRO A 159 -17.99 -4.63 25.26
CA PRO A 159 -16.97 -4.72 26.28
C PRO A 159 -16.77 -3.37 27.00
N ILE A 160 -16.50 -3.48 28.30
CA ILE A 160 -15.94 -2.40 29.10
C ILE A 160 -14.50 -2.74 29.38
N LEU A 161 -13.62 -1.86 28.96
CA LEU A 161 -12.18 -1.97 29.09
C LEU A 161 -11.71 -0.96 30.15
N ARG A 162 -10.62 -1.28 30.83
CA ARG A 162 -9.97 -0.36 31.79
C ARG A 162 -8.48 -0.33 31.56
N THR A 163 -7.88 0.83 31.72
CA THR A 163 -6.42 1.00 31.74
C THR A 163 -6.03 2.04 32.79
N SER A 164 -4.81 1.90 33.30
CA SER A 164 -4.17 2.89 34.18
C SER A 164 -3.66 4.11 33.42
N HIS A 165 -3.53 4.02 32.09
CA HIS A 165 -3.12 5.13 31.25
C HIS A 165 -4.19 6.24 31.20
N ASP A 166 -3.73 7.48 31.00
CA ASP A 166 -4.60 8.63 30.77
C ASP A 166 -5.16 8.63 29.33
N THR A 167 -6.19 9.47 29.11
CA THR A 167 -6.88 9.62 27.82
C THR A 167 -5.95 9.93 26.65
N PHE A 168 -4.93 10.78 26.82
CA PHE A 168 -4.01 11.14 25.74
C PHE A 168 -3.11 9.96 25.38
N THR A 169 -2.52 9.31 26.38
CA THR A 169 -1.66 8.13 26.17
C THR A 169 -2.42 7.03 25.44
N VAL A 170 -3.64 6.71 25.89
CA VAL A 170 -4.50 5.71 25.24
C VAL A 170 -4.86 6.11 23.82
N GLY A 171 -5.28 7.37 23.62
CA GLY A 171 -5.62 7.89 22.29
C GLY A 171 -4.43 7.76 21.32
N MET A 172 -3.21 8.08 21.78
CA MET A 172 -1.99 7.93 21.00
C MET A 172 -1.70 6.46 20.66
N LEU A 173 -1.78 5.55 21.64
CA LEU A 173 -1.52 4.12 21.43
C LEU A 173 -2.49 3.48 20.44
N ILE A 174 -3.79 3.79 20.57
CA ILE A 174 -4.82 3.29 19.66
C ILE A 174 -4.63 3.90 18.26
N ASN A 175 -4.37 5.20 18.16
CA ASN A 175 -4.13 5.85 16.87
C ASN A 175 -2.90 5.29 16.15
N ARG A 176 -1.82 5.02 16.89
CA ARG A 176 -0.64 4.33 16.37
C ARG A 176 -0.99 2.92 15.89
N ALA A 177 -1.71 2.14 16.68
CA ALA A 177 -2.09 0.78 16.29
C ALA A 177 -2.97 0.76 15.02
N ILE A 178 -3.90 1.70 14.90
CA ILE A 178 -4.72 1.87 13.69
C ILE A 178 -3.81 2.23 12.50
N SER A 179 -2.88 3.16 12.68
CA SER A 179 -1.92 3.57 11.65
C SER A 179 -1.03 2.40 11.21
N ASP A 180 -0.51 1.61 12.15
CA ASP A 180 0.31 0.42 11.86
C ASP A 180 -0.49 -0.64 11.08
N GLN A 181 -1.77 -0.82 11.40
CA GLN A 181 -2.65 -1.71 10.64
C GLN A 181 -2.94 -1.17 9.24
N MET A 182 -3.17 0.13 9.09
CA MET A 182 -3.33 0.77 7.78
C MET A 182 -2.07 0.59 6.92
N ILE A 183 -0.88 0.85 7.47
CA ILE A 183 0.40 0.65 6.77
C ILE A 183 0.60 -0.81 6.35
N LYS A 184 0.22 -1.77 7.21
CA LYS A 184 0.27 -3.21 6.85
C LYS A 184 -0.73 -3.56 5.74
N LYS A 185 -1.92 -2.95 5.76
CA LYS A 185 -2.95 -3.10 4.71
C LYS A 185 -2.49 -2.54 3.37
N ASP A 186 -1.62 -1.53 3.35
CA ASP A 186 -1.04 -0.99 2.10
C ASP A 186 -0.10 -1.97 1.37
N ILE A 187 0.34 -3.04 2.04
CA ILE A 187 1.19 -4.03 1.41
C ILE A 187 0.31 -4.89 0.52
N VAL A 188 0.26 -4.56 -0.77
CA VAL A 188 -0.43 -5.40 -1.75
C VAL A 188 0.26 -6.76 -1.81
N LEU A 189 -0.51 -7.83 -1.66
CA LEU A 189 -0.03 -9.20 -1.72
C LEU A 189 -0.15 -9.77 -3.13
N VAL A 190 0.60 -10.82 -3.44
CA VAL A 190 0.54 -11.48 -4.75
C VAL A 190 -0.87 -12.00 -5.05
N GLU A 191 -1.55 -12.57 -4.05
CA GLU A 191 -2.92 -13.06 -4.20
C GLU A 191 -3.93 -11.98 -4.60
N ASP A 192 -3.63 -10.71 -4.34
CA ASP A 192 -4.54 -9.62 -4.65
C ASP A 192 -4.57 -9.25 -6.12
N ILE A 193 -3.50 -9.55 -6.86
CA ILE A 193 -3.29 -9.08 -8.24
C ILE A 193 -2.88 -10.17 -9.23
N GLN A 194 -2.57 -11.38 -8.75
CA GLN A 194 -2.21 -12.49 -9.63
C GLN A 194 -3.34 -12.81 -10.62
N THR A 195 -2.95 -13.30 -11.79
CA THR A 195 -3.90 -14.01 -12.65
C THR A 195 -4.15 -15.38 -12.02
N PRO A 196 -5.39 -15.71 -11.65
CA PRO A 196 -5.70 -16.97 -10.99
C PRO A 196 -5.50 -18.17 -11.92
N GLU A 197 -5.39 -19.38 -11.35
CA GLU A 197 -5.12 -20.63 -12.08
C GLU A 197 -6.06 -20.84 -13.26
N ASN A 198 -7.36 -20.56 -13.10
CA ASN A 198 -8.38 -20.76 -14.13
C ASN A 198 -8.22 -19.84 -15.36
N GLU A 199 -7.44 -18.77 -15.22
CA GLU A 199 -7.11 -17.83 -16.30
C GLU A 199 -5.63 -17.94 -16.72
N THR A 200 -4.87 -18.83 -16.06
CA THR A 200 -3.45 -19.04 -16.33
C THR A 200 -3.26 -20.05 -17.43
N PHE A 201 -2.55 -19.65 -18.49
CA PHE A 201 -2.06 -20.58 -19.50
C PHE A 201 -0.76 -21.22 -19.03
N TYR A 202 -0.71 -22.55 -19.03
CA TYR A 202 0.47 -23.34 -18.68
C TYR A 202 0.60 -24.54 -19.63
N MET A 203 1.77 -25.17 -19.61
CA MET A 203 2.07 -26.39 -20.37
C MET A 203 2.32 -27.56 -19.42
N THR A 204 2.20 -28.78 -19.93
CA THR A 204 2.55 -30.00 -19.21
C THR A 204 3.89 -30.56 -19.69
N THR A 205 4.54 -31.39 -18.88
CA THR A 205 5.78 -32.08 -19.30
C THR A 205 5.62 -32.96 -20.54
N LYS A 206 4.38 -33.37 -20.87
CA LYS A 206 4.10 -34.20 -22.05
C LYS A 206 3.93 -33.40 -23.34
N ASP A 207 3.71 -32.10 -23.23
CA ASP A 207 3.46 -31.26 -24.39
C ASP A 207 4.71 -31.16 -25.26
N THR A 208 4.52 -30.79 -26.52
CA THR A 208 5.58 -30.64 -27.51
C THR A 208 5.84 -29.17 -27.87
N VAL A 209 6.94 -28.90 -28.57
CA VAL A 209 7.21 -27.57 -29.13
C VAL A 209 6.10 -27.15 -30.11
N GLU A 210 5.48 -28.09 -30.83
CA GLU A 210 4.30 -27.80 -31.66
C GLU A 210 3.12 -27.27 -30.83
N ASP A 211 2.85 -27.87 -29.66
CA ASP A 211 1.80 -27.43 -28.75
C ASP A 211 2.10 -26.03 -28.18
N TYR A 212 3.38 -25.73 -27.92
CA TYR A 212 3.81 -24.38 -27.54
C TYR A 212 3.46 -23.37 -28.63
N VAL A 213 3.80 -23.64 -29.90
CA VAL A 213 3.50 -22.74 -31.02
C VAL A 213 2.00 -22.50 -31.13
N LYS A 214 1.18 -23.55 -31.04
CA LYS A 214 -0.28 -23.44 -31.05
C LYS A 214 -0.81 -22.59 -29.88
N LEU A 215 -0.22 -22.74 -28.69
CA LEU A 215 -0.61 -21.96 -27.52
C LEU A 215 -0.22 -20.49 -27.66
N VAL A 216 0.94 -20.18 -28.24
CA VAL A 216 1.36 -18.80 -28.57
C VAL A 216 0.39 -18.18 -29.57
N GLU A 217 0.05 -18.88 -30.65
CA GLU A 217 -0.90 -18.38 -31.67
C GLU A 217 -2.29 -18.11 -31.09
N LYS A 218 -2.74 -18.98 -30.16
CA LYS A 218 -4.05 -18.86 -29.51
C LYS A 218 -4.10 -17.72 -28.49
N THR A 219 -3.04 -17.49 -27.74
CA THR A 219 -3.06 -16.62 -26.54
C THR A 219 -2.30 -15.31 -26.72
N GLY A 220 -1.34 -15.25 -27.65
CA GLY A 220 -0.39 -14.15 -27.80
C GLY A 220 0.73 -14.13 -26.77
N TYR A 221 0.72 -15.02 -25.77
CA TYR A 221 1.76 -15.11 -24.76
C TYR A 221 2.94 -15.97 -25.24
N THR A 222 4.15 -15.67 -24.76
CA THR A 222 5.40 -16.32 -25.20
C THR A 222 6.17 -16.99 -24.05
N ARG A 223 5.54 -17.08 -22.88
CA ARG A 223 6.15 -17.64 -21.66
C ARG A 223 5.08 -18.36 -20.87
N PHE A 224 5.35 -19.63 -20.55
CA PHE A 224 4.38 -20.49 -19.88
C PHE A 224 5.03 -21.27 -18.74
N PRO A 225 4.39 -21.33 -17.56
CA PRO A 225 4.71 -22.32 -16.54
C PRO A 225 4.57 -23.73 -17.09
N VAL A 226 5.44 -24.64 -16.65
CA VAL A 226 5.37 -26.06 -16.96
C VAL A 226 5.08 -26.84 -15.70
N VAL A 227 4.00 -27.62 -15.71
CA VAL A 227 3.56 -28.45 -14.59
C VAL A 227 3.66 -29.94 -14.89
N ASN A 228 3.74 -30.74 -13.84
CA ASN A 228 3.65 -32.20 -13.95
C ASN A 228 2.19 -32.70 -13.86
N LYS A 229 2.00 -34.02 -13.85
CA LYS A 229 0.67 -34.66 -13.75
C LYS A 229 -0.10 -34.33 -12.46
N SER A 230 0.60 -33.90 -11.41
CA SER A 230 0.03 -33.52 -10.12
C SER A 230 -0.16 -32.01 -10.00
N ASN A 231 -0.12 -31.27 -11.12
CA ASN A 231 -0.21 -29.81 -11.18
C ASN A 231 0.90 -29.06 -10.42
N ARG A 232 2.03 -29.73 -10.12
CA ARG A 232 3.18 -29.09 -9.47
C ARG A 232 4.04 -28.43 -10.52
N LEU A 233 4.46 -27.20 -10.26
CA LEU A 233 5.41 -26.46 -11.08
C LEU A 233 6.76 -27.19 -11.14
N VAL A 234 7.25 -27.44 -12.35
CA VAL A 234 8.53 -28.13 -12.61
C VAL A 234 9.45 -27.37 -13.57
N GLY A 235 8.93 -26.34 -14.26
CA GLY A 235 9.70 -25.59 -15.22
C GLY A 235 9.01 -24.33 -15.72
N MET A 236 9.74 -23.58 -16.54
CA MET A 236 9.23 -22.49 -17.37
C MET A 236 9.71 -22.71 -18.81
N VAL A 237 8.86 -22.43 -19.79
CA VAL A 237 9.25 -22.42 -21.20
C VAL A 237 9.01 -21.04 -21.80
N THR A 238 9.98 -20.56 -22.56
CA THR A 238 9.96 -19.26 -23.23
C THR A 238 10.23 -19.43 -24.73
N ALA A 239 9.95 -18.39 -25.51
CA ALA A 239 10.27 -18.37 -26.94
C ALA A 239 11.74 -18.72 -27.22
N LYS A 240 12.67 -18.28 -26.35
CA LYS A 240 14.11 -18.56 -26.47
C LYS A 240 14.43 -20.06 -26.32
N ASP A 241 13.70 -20.76 -25.47
CA ASP A 241 13.95 -22.18 -25.19
C ASP A 241 13.58 -23.08 -26.38
N VAL A 242 12.63 -22.64 -27.21
CA VAL A 242 12.08 -23.41 -28.33
C VAL A 242 12.57 -22.97 -29.72
N SER A 243 13.21 -21.80 -29.84
CA SER A 243 13.51 -21.15 -31.14
C SER A 243 14.21 -22.06 -32.17
N ASP A 244 15.11 -22.92 -31.70
CA ASP A 244 15.93 -23.82 -32.55
C ASP A 244 15.63 -25.30 -32.29
N LYS A 245 14.42 -25.64 -31.84
CA LYS A 245 14.03 -27.00 -31.45
C LYS A 245 13.07 -27.63 -32.44
N SER A 246 13.14 -28.96 -32.57
CA SER A 246 12.18 -29.72 -33.38
C SER A 246 10.78 -29.58 -32.80
N LEU A 247 9.76 -29.41 -33.66
CA LEU A 247 8.35 -29.34 -33.26
C LEU A 247 7.90 -30.56 -32.45
N THR A 248 8.49 -31.73 -32.71
CA THR A 248 8.19 -33.00 -32.01
C THR A 248 8.91 -33.17 -30.67
N GLN A 249 9.81 -32.25 -30.31
CA GLN A 249 10.55 -32.33 -29.06
C GLN A 249 9.62 -31.99 -27.87
N SER A 250 9.73 -32.76 -26.79
CA SER A 250 8.94 -32.53 -25.57
C SER A 250 9.41 -31.28 -24.81
N ILE A 251 8.44 -30.55 -24.24
CA ILE A 251 8.65 -29.37 -23.39
C ILE A 251 9.53 -29.67 -22.19
N GLU A 252 9.40 -30.86 -21.58
CA GLU A 252 10.24 -31.29 -20.45
C GLU A 252 11.75 -31.25 -20.76
N LYS A 253 12.13 -31.46 -22.02
CA LYS A 253 13.53 -31.46 -22.47
C LYS A 253 14.08 -30.07 -22.79
N VAL A 254 13.21 -29.09 -23.04
CA VAL A 254 13.60 -27.75 -23.49
C VAL A 254 13.37 -26.69 -22.42
N MET A 255 12.44 -26.92 -21.49
CA MET A 255 12.11 -25.96 -20.43
C MET A 255 13.33 -25.64 -19.55
N THR A 256 13.34 -24.42 -19.03
CA THR A 256 14.19 -24.06 -17.90
C THR A 256 13.65 -24.74 -16.66
N LYS A 257 14.46 -25.61 -16.04
CA LYS A 257 14.14 -26.29 -14.77
C LYS A 257 14.36 -25.34 -13.59
N ASP A 258 13.71 -25.64 -12.47
CA ASP A 258 13.79 -24.89 -11.21
C ASP A 258 13.52 -23.37 -11.38
N PRO A 259 12.36 -23.00 -11.96
CA PRO A 259 12.04 -21.60 -12.19
C PRO A 259 11.86 -20.85 -10.87
N ARG A 260 12.14 -19.55 -10.89
CA ARG A 260 11.71 -18.65 -9.81
C ARG A 260 10.19 -18.69 -9.70
N TYR A 261 9.67 -18.81 -8.49
CA TYR A 261 8.24 -18.78 -8.19
C TYR A 261 7.95 -17.82 -7.03
N ALA A 262 6.69 -17.44 -6.89
CA ALA A 262 6.16 -16.64 -5.79
C ALA A 262 5.18 -17.45 -4.95
N LYS A 263 4.94 -17.00 -3.72
CA LYS A 263 3.83 -17.46 -2.87
C LYS A 263 2.77 -16.36 -2.79
N SER A 264 1.52 -16.77 -2.61
CA SER A 264 0.34 -15.89 -2.49
C SER A 264 0.50 -14.80 -1.42
N HIS A 265 1.16 -15.11 -0.29
CA HIS A 265 1.37 -14.19 0.83
C HIS A 265 2.58 -13.26 0.68
N MET A 266 3.38 -13.37 -0.39
CA MET A 266 4.50 -12.46 -0.63
C MET A 266 3.99 -11.07 -1.02
N SER A 267 4.75 -10.03 -0.74
CA SER A 267 4.39 -8.67 -1.18
C SER A 267 4.69 -8.47 -2.66
N VAL A 268 3.80 -7.75 -3.34
CA VAL A 268 3.98 -7.32 -4.74
C VAL A 268 5.26 -6.53 -4.91
N ALA A 269 5.65 -5.72 -3.92
CA ALA A 269 6.92 -4.99 -3.95
C ALA A 269 8.14 -5.91 -3.95
N SER A 270 8.13 -6.99 -3.15
CA SER A 270 9.21 -7.97 -3.14
C SER A 270 9.30 -8.73 -4.47
N ILE A 271 8.15 -9.13 -5.02
CA ILE A 271 8.09 -9.78 -6.32
C ILE A 271 8.54 -8.83 -7.43
N GLY A 272 8.14 -7.56 -7.38
CA GLY A 272 8.60 -6.53 -8.31
C GLY A 272 10.11 -6.36 -8.26
N HIS A 273 10.69 -6.24 -7.07
CA HIS A 273 12.15 -6.18 -6.93
C HIS A 273 12.83 -7.41 -7.54
N GLN A 274 12.34 -8.62 -7.26
CA GLN A 274 12.87 -9.85 -7.83
C GLN A 274 12.73 -9.90 -9.36
N MET A 275 11.59 -9.49 -9.92
CA MET A 275 11.38 -9.41 -11.37
C MET A 275 12.35 -8.45 -12.04
N ILE A 276 12.61 -7.30 -11.42
CA ILE A 276 13.51 -6.30 -11.97
C ILE A 276 14.96 -6.81 -11.90
N TRP A 277 15.36 -7.38 -10.77
CA TRP A 277 16.72 -7.89 -10.53
C TRP A 277 17.07 -9.08 -11.44
N ASP A 278 16.19 -10.08 -11.49
CA ASP A 278 16.38 -11.30 -12.28
C ASP A 278 15.97 -11.09 -13.76
N GLY A 279 15.41 -9.92 -14.11
CA GLY A 279 14.96 -9.60 -15.47
C GLY A 279 13.76 -10.45 -15.93
N LEU A 280 12.88 -10.83 -15.02
CA LEU A 280 11.73 -11.69 -15.27
C LEU A 280 10.49 -10.87 -15.64
N GLU A 281 9.75 -11.33 -16.66
CA GLU A 281 8.48 -10.73 -17.06
C GLU A 281 7.27 -11.40 -16.43
N ILE A 282 7.38 -12.69 -16.08
CA ILE A 282 6.33 -13.49 -15.48
C ILE A 282 6.96 -14.37 -14.39
N ILE A 283 6.28 -14.50 -13.26
CA ILE A 283 6.63 -15.43 -12.18
C ILE A 283 5.40 -16.31 -11.88
N PRO A 284 5.53 -17.64 -11.88
CA PRO A 284 4.48 -18.54 -11.39
C PRO A 284 4.20 -18.35 -9.91
N VAL A 285 2.94 -18.41 -9.51
CA VAL A 285 2.53 -18.40 -8.10
C VAL A 285 2.12 -19.81 -7.71
N VAL A 286 2.65 -20.29 -6.58
CA VAL A 286 2.47 -21.67 -6.13
C VAL A 286 2.10 -21.76 -4.65
N GLU A 287 1.41 -22.83 -4.28
CA GLU A 287 1.24 -23.26 -2.89
C GLU A 287 2.52 -23.87 -2.31
N ASP A 288 2.53 -24.17 -1.01
CA ASP A 288 3.70 -24.73 -0.30
C ASP A 288 4.23 -26.03 -0.93
N ASP A 289 3.35 -26.87 -1.50
CA ASP A 289 3.71 -28.11 -2.18
C ASP A 289 4.16 -27.93 -3.63
N LEU A 290 4.25 -26.68 -4.12
CA LEU A 290 4.53 -26.29 -5.51
C LEU A 290 3.37 -26.46 -6.49
N THR A 291 2.15 -26.71 -6.03
CA THR A 291 0.96 -26.67 -6.89
C THR A 291 0.81 -25.28 -7.50
N LEU A 292 0.67 -25.20 -8.82
CA LEU A 292 0.47 -23.93 -9.54
C LEU A 292 -0.92 -23.37 -9.22
N VAL A 293 -0.99 -22.12 -8.74
CA VAL A 293 -2.25 -21.43 -8.43
C VAL A 293 -2.45 -20.14 -9.21
N GLY A 294 -1.45 -19.74 -10.01
CA GLY A 294 -1.56 -18.57 -10.86
C GLY A 294 -0.24 -18.11 -11.44
N ILE A 295 -0.26 -16.94 -12.06
CA ILE A 295 0.93 -16.21 -12.51
C ILE A 295 0.81 -14.74 -12.12
N ILE A 296 1.94 -14.09 -11.95
CA ILE A 296 2.03 -12.65 -11.79
C ILE A 296 2.96 -12.09 -12.86
N SER A 297 2.47 -11.10 -13.62
CA SER A 297 3.27 -10.44 -14.65
C SER A 297 3.90 -9.15 -14.13
N ARG A 298 4.98 -8.71 -14.78
CA ARG A 298 5.61 -7.42 -14.48
C ARG A 298 4.65 -6.25 -14.69
N GLN A 299 3.71 -6.36 -15.64
CA GLN A 299 2.69 -5.33 -15.88
C GLN A 299 1.73 -5.22 -14.70
N ASP A 300 1.28 -6.35 -14.12
CA ASP A 300 0.39 -6.37 -12.95
C ASP A 300 1.05 -5.70 -11.75
N VAL A 301 2.33 -6.01 -11.53
CA VAL A 301 3.14 -5.41 -10.47
C VAL A 301 3.25 -3.90 -10.65
N MET A 302 3.62 -3.43 -11.85
CA MET A 302 3.84 -2.00 -12.10
C MET A 302 2.56 -1.18 -11.97
N ARG A 303 1.44 -1.67 -12.53
CA ARG A 303 0.13 -1.03 -12.40
C ARG A 303 -0.25 -0.84 -10.94
N THR A 304 0.03 -1.84 -10.11
CA THR A 304 -0.29 -1.84 -8.68
C THR A 304 0.59 -0.87 -7.90
N VAL A 305 1.90 -0.87 -8.14
CA VAL A 305 2.85 0.04 -7.45
C VAL A 305 2.50 1.50 -7.73
N GLN A 306 2.08 1.84 -8.94
CA GLN A 306 1.65 3.21 -9.30
C GLN A 306 0.35 3.63 -8.63
N LEU A 307 -0.62 2.71 -8.47
CA LEU A 307 -1.88 2.99 -7.79
C LEU A 307 -1.68 3.19 -6.28
N ALA A 308 -0.79 2.39 -5.68
CA ALA A 308 -0.44 2.50 -4.25
C ALA A 308 0.24 3.85 -3.91
N GLN A 309 0.97 4.46 -4.86
CA GLN A 309 1.59 5.78 -4.67
C GLN A 309 0.61 6.96 -4.75
N LYS A 310 -0.60 6.77 -5.32
CA LYS A 310 -1.59 7.84 -5.53
C LYS A 310 -2.63 7.96 -4.43
N GLN A 311 -2.71 7.02 -3.49
CA GLN A 311 -3.67 7.11 -2.40
C GLN A 311 -3.20 8.12 -1.35
N PRO A 312 -4.00 9.14 -1.00
CA PRO A 312 -3.69 10.05 0.10
C PRO A 312 -3.73 9.27 1.41
N GLN A 313 -2.55 8.95 1.91
CA GLN A 313 -2.32 8.21 3.15
C GLN A 313 -2.66 9.09 4.36
N ALA A 314 -3.54 8.62 5.25
CA ALA A 314 -3.75 9.25 6.56
C ALA A 314 -2.58 8.95 7.54
N ALA A 315 -1.81 7.88 7.29
CA ALA A 315 -0.65 7.47 8.05
C ALA A 315 0.62 7.53 7.17
N HIS A 316 1.49 8.50 7.41
CA HIS A 316 2.73 8.61 6.64
C HIS A 316 3.78 7.61 7.13
N LYS A 317 4.40 6.87 6.21
CA LYS A 317 5.57 6.04 6.53
C LYS A 317 6.74 6.98 6.86
N LEU A 318 7.71 6.52 7.65
CA LEU A 318 8.87 7.34 8.03
C LEU A 318 9.62 7.88 6.79
N THR A 319 9.73 7.06 5.75
CA THR A 319 10.31 7.45 4.45
C THR A 319 9.55 8.60 3.79
N ASP A 320 8.23 8.60 3.88
CA ASP A 320 7.37 9.63 3.28
C ASP A 320 7.49 10.93 4.08
N HIS A 321 7.52 10.82 5.42
CA HIS A 321 7.74 11.95 6.30
C HIS A 321 9.08 12.66 6.03
N ILE A 322 10.16 11.90 5.78
CA ILE A 322 11.45 12.47 5.38
C ILE A 322 11.36 13.08 3.97
N THR A 323 10.78 12.35 3.01
CA THR A 323 10.76 12.77 1.61
C THR A 323 9.94 14.06 1.41
N ASN A 324 8.82 14.20 2.11
CA ASN A 324 7.94 15.36 2.02
C ASN A 324 8.56 16.65 2.61
N GLN A 325 9.65 16.55 3.37
CA GLN A 325 10.40 17.69 3.90
C GLN A 325 11.51 18.18 2.97
N ILE A 326 11.79 17.46 1.88
CA ILE A 326 12.78 17.87 0.89
C ILE A 326 12.16 18.93 -0.02
N VAL A 327 12.83 20.08 -0.13
CA VAL A 327 12.41 21.18 -1.00
C VAL A 327 13.35 21.26 -2.20
N GLU A 328 12.81 21.07 -3.40
CA GLU A 328 13.51 21.33 -4.66
C GLU A 328 13.66 22.84 -4.86
N LYS A 329 14.90 23.34 -4.98
CA LYS A 329 15.19 24.76 -5.23
C LYS A 329 15.50 25.03 -6.70
N GLU A 330 16.40 24.25 -7.29
CA GLU A 330 16.80 24.43 -8.69
C GLU A 330 16.98 23.09 -9.40
N MET A 331 16.44 22.99 -10.62
CA MET A 331 16.57 21.81 -11.48
C MET A 331 16.94 22.26 -12.89
N PRO A 332 18.18 22.73 -13.11
CA PRO A 332 18.61 23.18 -14.43
C PRO A 332 18.71 22.00 -15.41
N GLU A 333 18.47 22.25 -16.70
CA GLU A 333 18.65 21.25 -17.78
C GLU A 333 20.10 20.72 -17.84
N LYS A 334 21.07 21.57 -17.46
CA LYS A 334 22.49 21.24 -17.37
C LYS A 334 23.05 21.77 -16.05
N GLY A 335 23.80 20.93 -15.32
CA GLY A 335 24.38 21.27 -14.02
C GLY A 335 23.77 20.46 -12.88
N ASP A 336 24.00 20.88 -11.65
CA ASP A 336 23.56 20.17 -10.46
C ASP A 336 22.09 20.46 -10.16
N ALA A 337 21.32 19.46 -9.73
CA ALA A 337 20.01 19.73 -9.14
C ALA A 337 20.20 20.03 -7.65
N ILE A 338 19.53 21.07 -7.16
CA ILE A 338 19.72 21.62 -5.83
C ILE A 338 18.44 21.42 -5.02
N PHE A 339 18.61 20.76 -3.88
CA PHE A 339 17.56 20.52 -2.89
C PHE A 339 17.97 21.11 -1.55
N THR A 340 16.99 21.39 -0.71
CA THR A 340 17.21 21.83 0.67
C THR A 340 16.39 21.00 1.64
N PHE A 341 16.92 20.86 2.85
CA PHE A 341 16.31 20.06 3.89
C PHE A 341 16.67 20.61 5.27
N VAL A 342 15.69 20.69 6.18
CA VAL A 342 15.89 21.15 7.56
C VAL A 342 15.92 19.96 8.50
N VAL A 343 16.99 19.82 9.29
CA VAL A 343 17.14 18.71 10.23
C VAL A 343 16.25 18.91 11.46
N THR A 344 15.27 18.03 11.66
CA THR A 344 14.36 18.08 12.81
C THR A 344 14.79 17.14 13.95
N PRO A 345 14.29 17.34 15.19
CA PRO A 345 14.68 16.51 16.34
C PRO A 345 14.47 15.01 16.17
N GLN A 346 13.49 14.58 15.38
CA GLN A 346 13.21 13.15 15.15
C GLN A 346 14.26 12.44 14.29
N MET A 347 15.17 13.20 13.67
CA MET A 347 16.15 12.72 12.70
C MET A 347 17.56 12.57 13.27
N ILE A 348 17.76 13.00 14.51
CA ILE A 348 19.07 12.98 15.15
C ILE A 348 19.35 11.64 15.82
N ASN A 349 20.64 11.31 15.95
CA ASN A 349 21.12 10.20 16.76
C ASN A 349 21.29 10.60 18.24
N ASN A 350 21.72 9.65 19.06
CA ASN A 350 22.03 9.86 20.48
C ASN A 350 23.16 10.88 20.75
N LEU A 351 23.91 11.30 19.73
CA LEU A 351 24.94 12.35 19.81
C LEU A 351 24.39 13.74 19.43
N GLY A 352 23.09 13.88 19.16
CA GLY A 352 22.47 15.16 18.79
C GLY A 352 22.76 15.61 17.35
N THR A 353 23.15 14.68 16.47
CA THR A 353 23.53 14.96 15.08
C THR A 353 22.70 14.15 14.11
N LEU A 354 22.54 14.60 12.86
CA LEU A 354 21.74 13.92 11.84
C LEU A 354 22.17 12.45 11.73
N SER A 355 21.21 11.55 11.91
CA SER A 355 21.43 10.11 11.85
C SER A 355 21.85 9.68 10.45
N PHE A 356 22.84 8.79 10.39
CA PHE A 356 23.38 8.27 9.13
C PHE A 356 22.29 7.64 8.24
N GLY A 357 21.38 6.87 8.84
CA GLY A 357 20.26 6.24 8.12
C GLY A 357 19.30 7.26 7.51
N VAL A 358 19.02 8.35 8.22
CA VAL A 358 18.16 9.44 7.73
C VAL A 358 18.86 10.17 6.58
N LEU A 359 20.15 10.49 6.72
CA LEU A 359 20.93 11.11 5.65
C LEU A 359 20.92 10.26 4.37
N ASN A 360 21.11 8.95 4.49
CA ASN A 360 21.08 8.05 3.34
C ASN A 360 19.67 7.97 2.69
N GLN A 361 18.59 8.06 3.48
CA GLN A 361 17.23 8.15 2.95
C GLN A 361 17.00 9.46 2.20
N ILE A 362 17.47 10.59 2.72
CA ILE A 362 17.40 11.90 2.04
C ILE A 362 18.11 11.83 0.68
N ILE A 363 19.35 11.30 0.68
CA ILE A 363 20.15 11.08 -0.53
C ILE A 363 19.40 10.20 -1.54
N SER A 364 18.81 9.10 -1.07
CA SER A 364 18.03 8.19 -1.93
C SER A 364 16.81 8.89 -2.54
N SER A 365 16.13 9.76 -1.79
CA SER A 365 14.97 10.52 -2.27
C SER A 365 15.34 11.58 -3.30
N VAL A 366 16.42 12.36 -3.09
CA VAL A 366 16.86 13.35 -4.08
C VAL A 366 17.37 12.70 -5.37
N VAL A 367 18.01 11.53 -5.28
CA VAL A 367 18.44 10.77 -6.47
C VAL A 367 17.23 10.32 -7.28
N ARG A 368 16.22 9.74 -6.62
CA ARG A 368 14.97 9.34 -7.29
C ARG A 368 14.27 10.53 -7.94
N SER A 369 14.15 11.64 -7.23
CA SER A 369 13.57 12.89 -7.76
C SER A 369 14.37 13.40 -8.96
N THR A 370 15.70 13.41 -8.89
CA THR A 370 16.57 13.83 -9.99
C THR A 370 16.35 12.96 -11.24
N MET A 371 16.32 11.63 -11.09
CA MET A 371 16.11 10.72 -12.22
C MET A 371 14.73 10.87 -12.85
N LEU A 372 13.70 11.05 -12.02
CA LEU A 372 12.34 11.24 -12.49
C LEU A 372 12.19 12.59 -13.22
N SER A 373 12.60 13.69 -12.59
CA SER A 373 12.41 15.04 -13.15
C SER A 373 13.27 15.29 -14.40
N ARG A 374 14.50 14.75 -14.47
CA ARG A 374 15.41 15.00 -15.61
C ARG A 374 15.28 14.01 -16.76
N TYR A 375 15.05 12.74 -16.46
CA TYR A 375 15.08 11.66 -17.46
C TYR A 375 13.75 10.91 -17.58
N ASN A 376 12.74 11.30 -16.80
CA ASN A 376 11.44 10.61 -16.74
C ASN A 376 11.57 9.11 -16.42
N PHE A 377 12.62 8.73 -15.68
CA PHE A 377 12.82 7.36 -15.23
C PHE A 377 12.42 7.23 -13.77
N HIS A 378 11.52 6.28 -13.50
CA HIS A 378 11.42 5.76 -12.14
C HIS A 378 12.69 4.98 -11.82
N SER A 379 13.17 5.12 -10.58
CA SER A 379 14.42 4.48 -10.17
C SER A 379 14.32 3.86 -8.78
N VAL A 380 15.05 2.77 -8.59
CA VAL A 380 15.27 2.12 -7.30
C VAL A 380 16.75 2.14 -7.01
N ILE A 381 17.12 2.58 -5.81
CA ILE A 381 18.52 2.60 -5.38
C ILE A 381 18.97 1.17 -5.11
N GLU A 382 19.95 0.68 -5.85
CA GLU A 382 20.57 -0.63 -5.63
C GLU A 382 21.70 -0.53 -4.61
N GLN A 383 22.49 0.53 -4.70
CA GLN A 383 23.65 0.75 -3.86
C GLN A 383 23.85 2.25 -3.59
N SER A 384 24.25 2.59 -2.37
CA SER A 384 24.70 3.93 -1.99
C SER A 384 25.97 3.83 -1.15
N SER A 385 27.02 4.55 -1.57
CA SER A 385 28.26 4.69 -0.79
C SER A 385 28.33 6.09 -0.22
N LEU A 386 28.02 6.25 1.07
CA LEU A 386 27.97 7.53 1.77
C LEU A 386 29.21 7.74 2.65
N TYR A 387 29.89 8.85 2.42
CA TYR A 387 31.01 9.37 3.22
C TYR A 387 30.54 10.59 4.00
N TYR A 388 30.48 10.48 5.32
CA TYR A 388 29.99 11.52 6.21
C TYR A 388 31.15 12.17 6.97
N PHE A 389 31.59 13.35 6.53
CA PHE A 389 32.82 14.00 6.98
C PHE A 389 32.62 14.91 8.20
N LYS A 390 31.49 15.61 8.27
CA LYS A 390 31.21 16.59 9.32
C LYS A 390 29.82 16.41 9.87
N LEU A 391 29.70 16.45 11.19
CA LEU A 391 28.43 16.28 11.89
C LEU A 391 27.47 17.44 11.57
N ILE A 392 26.28 17.10 11.10
CA ILE A 392 25.18 18.05 10.89
C ILE A 392 24.32 18.05 12.17
N GLN A 393 24.04 19.21 12.73
CA GLN A 393 23.29 19.36 13.98
C GLN A 393 21.79 19.53 13.72
N MET A 394 20.99 19.39 14.77
CA MET A 394 19.58 19.80 14.77
C MET A 394 19.42 21.24 14.27
N ASP A 395 18.29 21.54 13.63
CA ASP A 395 17.88 22.84 13.12
C ASP A 395 18.80 23.42 12.03
N SER A 396 19.78 22.64 11.56
CA SER A 396 20.61 23.02 10.42
C SER A 396 19.82 22.84 9.12
N GLU A 397 19.82 23.86 8.27
CA GLU A 397 19.46 23.71 6.85
C GLU A 397 20.67 23.14 6.10
N ILE A 398 20.45 22.07 5.35
CA ILE A 398 21.44 21.49 4.45
C ILE A 398 21.03 21.68 3.00
N GLU A 399 22.01 21.96 2.16
CA GLU A 399 21.85 22.00 0.71
C GLU A 399 22.41 20.71 0.12
N ILE A 400 21.65 20.07 -0.77
CA ILE A 400 22.00 18.80 -1.36
C ILE A 400 22.05 18.99 -2.88
N ARG A 401 23.22 18.71 -3.46
CA ARG A 401 23.45 18.84 -4.90
C ARG A 401 23.59 17.47 -5.51
N THR A 402 22.87 17.20 -6.59
CA THR A 402 22.97 15.94 -7.34
C THR A 402 23.57 16.18 -8.72
N GLN A 403 24.59 15.39 -9.06
CA GLN A 403 25.22 15.38 -10.37
C GLN A 403 25.11 13.98 -10.96
N VAL A 404 24.47 13.88 -12.12
CA VAL A 404 24.30 12.60 -12.80
C VAL A 404 25.57 12.30 -13.59
N ILE A 405 26.27 11.24 -13.19
CA ILE A 405 27.53 10.81 -13.80
C ILE A 405 27.26 10.03 -15.09
N GLU A 406 26.30 9.10 -15.02
CA GLU A 406 26.00 8.18 -16.11
C GLU A 406 24.52 7.78 -16.07
N VAL A 407 23.90 7.70 -17.25
CA VAL A 407 22.55 7.16 -17.44
C VAL A 407 22.62 6.17 -18.60
N GLY A 408 22.46 4.89 -18.27
CA GLY A 408 22.33 3.81 -19.24
C GLY A 408 20.87 3.43 -19.50
N ARG A 409 20.65 2.29 -20.15
CA ARG A 409 19.30 1.76 -20.40
C ARG A 409 18.63 1.15 -19.16
N ARG A 410 19.42 0.60 -18.23
CA ARG A 410 18.91 -0.14 -17.06
C ARG A 410 19.46 0.36 -15.73
N SER A 411 20.48 1.20 -15.76
CA SER A 411 21.14 1.70 -14.56
C SER A 411 21.54 3.16 -14.75
N GLY A 412 21.62 3.89 -13.64
CA GLY A 412 22.16 5.24 -13.59
C GLY A 412 22.99 5.43 -12.34
N LYS A 413 23.92 6.38 -12.43
CA LYS A 413 24.88 6.69 -11.38
C LYS A 413 24.85 8.18 -11.07
N VAL A 414 24.68 8.52 -9.80
CA VAL A 414 24.53 9.91 -9.35
C VAL A 414 25.51 10.18 -8.21
N GLU A 415 26.33 11.22 -8.34
CA GLU A 415 27.06 11.80 -7.23
C GLU A 415 26.14 12.76 -6.47
N VAL A 416 26.17 12.70 -5.15
CA VAL A 416 25.42 13.58 -4.27
C VAL A 416 26.40 14.26 -3.32
N SER A 417 26.37 15.59 -3.25
CA SER A 417 27.15 16.38 -2.31
C SER A 417 26.22 17.11 -1.34
N VAL A 418 26.50 16.99 -0.04
CA VAL A 418 25.69 17.61 1.02
C VAL A 418 26.50 18.71 1.68
N TYR A 419 25.96 19.91 1.67
CA TYR A 419 26.57 21.12 2.21
C TYR A 419 25.81 21.60 3.43
N LYS A 420 26.55 22.03 4.44
CA LYS A 420 26.07 22.84 5.56
C LYS A 420 26.91 24.11 5.57
N ASP A 421 26.29 25.28 5.52
CA ASP A 421 27.00 26.58 5.52
C ASP A 421 28.10 26.66 4.45
N ASN A 422 27.81 26.21 3.22
CA ASN A 422 28.76 26.10 2.08
C ASN A 422 29.97 25.15 2.30
N ILE A 423 29.95 24.36 3.36
CA ILE A 423 30.99 23.37 3.66
C ILE A 423 30.47 21.97 3.34
N VAL A 424 31.22 21.22 2.55
CA VAL A 424 30.93 19.80 2.27
C VAL A 424 30.95 19.01 3.58
N SER A 425 29.77 18.54 3.97
CA SER A 425 29.55 17.75 5.18
C SER A 425 29.43 16.26 4.88
N ALA A 426 28.91 15.91 3.71
CA ALA A 426 28.90 14.52 3.22
C ALA A 426 28.98 14.45 1.70
N LYS A 427 29.44 13.30 1.19
CA LYS A 427 29.36 12.93 -0.23
C LYS A 427 28.84 11.51 -0.38
N ALA A 428 28.07 11.24 -1.42
CA ALA A 428 27.65 9.91 -1.75
C ALA A 428 27.71 9.63 -3.25
N ILE A 429 27.88 8.36 -3.59
CA ILE A 429 27.64 7.84 -4.94
C ILE A 429 26.50 6.83 -4.82
N ALA A 430 25.40 7.11 -5.52
CA ALA A 430 24.26 6.23 -5.62
C ALA A 430 24.22 5.57 -7.01
N VAL A 431 24.03 4.26 -7.02
CA VAL A 431 23.73 3.47 -8.21
C VAL A 431 22.25 3.08 -8.12
N CYS A 432 21.50 3.40 -9.15
CA CYS A 432 20.09 3.11 -9.23
C CYS A 432 19.75 2.32 -10.48
N GLN A 433 18.81 1.41 -10.34
CA GLN A 433 18.20 0.73 -11.46
C GLN A 433 17.12 1.63 -12.07
N LEU A 434 17.13 1.76 -13.39
CA LEU A 434 16.16 2.56 -14.14
C LEU A 434 15.04 1.66 -14.64
N MET A 435 13.82 2.19 -14.58
CA MET A 435 12.62 1.54 -15.09
C MET A 435 12.00 2.44 -16.14
N ASP A 436 11.64 1.86 -17.28
CA ASP A 436 11.05 2.60 -18.39
C ASP A 436 9.84 3.43 -17.93
N PRO A 437 9.68 4.66 -18.44
CA PRO A 437 8.46 5.41 -18.26
C PRO A 437 7.28 4.61 -18.82
N VAL A 438 6.19 4.55 -18.05
CA VAL A 438 4.94 3.87 -18.44
C VAL A 438 4.19 4.68 -19.49
#